data_AF-A0A821APH3-F1
#
_entry.id   AF-A0A821APH3-F1
#
_cell.length_a   1.000
_cell.length_b   1.000
_cell.length_c   1.000
_cell.angle_alpha   90.00
_cell.angle_beta   90.00
_cell.angle_gamma   90.00
#
_symmetry.space_group_name_H-M   'P 1'
#
loop_
_entity.id
_entity.type
_entity.pdbx_description
1 polymer ?
#
loop_
_entity_poly.entity_id
_entity_poly.type
_entity_poly.pdbx_seq_one_letter_code
_entity_poly.pdbx_strand_id
1 'polypeptide(L)'
;QLIHIAKRYGIKFVYALSPGLDLIYSSDKDLRALKRKLDQLSSFGCEYWALLFDDIESEMCQQDKDRFLSFAHAQVTVTNEIYDYLNKPNILLFCPTRNLS
;
A
#
# COMPACT_ATOMS: atom_id res chain seq x y z
N GLN A 1 10.19 -14.38 12.04
CA GLN A 1 11.44 -15.15 11.77
C GLN A 1 12.12 -14.72 10.45
N LEU A 2 11.43 -14.72 9.30
CA LEU A 2 12.05 -14.35 8.00
C LEU A 2 12.69 -12.95 7.96
N ILE A 3 12.00 -11.93 8.49
CA ILE A 3 12.52 -10.55 8.56
C ILE A 3 13.89 -10.48 9.27
N HIS A 4 14.02 -11.19 10.38
CA HIS A 4 15.25 -11.19 11.18
C HIS A 4 16.39 -11.92 10.45
N ILE A 5 16.09 -13.02 9.76
CA ILE A 5 17.08 -13.76 8.96
C ILE A 5 17.56 -12.89 7.80
N ALA A 6 16.66 -12.24 7.07
CA ALA A 6 17.02 -11.34 5.97
C ALA A 6 17.96 -10.23 6.47
N LYS A 7 17.63 -9.59 7.60
CA LYS A 7 18.48 -8.57 8.24
C LYS A 7 19.87 -9.11 8.62
N ARG A 8 19.94 -10.33 9.18
CA ARG A 8 21.22 -10.98 9.54
C ARG A 8 22.15 -11.20 8.34
N TYR A 9 21.59 -11.44 7.16
CA TYR A 9 22.35 -11.66 5.92
C TYR A 9 22.46 -10.41 5.04
N GLY A 10 22.06 -9.22 5.53
CA GLY A 10 22.13 -7.97 4.76
C GLY A 10 21.14 -7.89 3.59
N ILE A 11 20.09 -8.71 3.60
CA ILE A 11 19.04 -8.72 2.57
C ILE A 11 17.91 -7.78 3.01
N LYS A 12 17.51 -6.86 2.13
CA LYS A 12 16.34 -5.99 2.36
C LYS A 12 15.06 -6.78 2.16
N PHE A 13 14.37 -7.09 3.26
CA PHE A 13 13.05 -7.72 3.22
C PHE A 13 11.99 -6.65 2.91
N VAL A 14 11.40 -6.71 1.70
CA VAL A 14 10.30 -5.83 1.30
C VAL A 14 8.98 -6.56 1.49
N TYR A 15 8.10 -6.03 2.34
CA TYR A 15 6.75 -6.57 2.47
C TYR A 15 5.83 -5.94 1.42
N ALA A 16 5.36 -6.76 0.48
CA ALA A 16 4.41 -6.36 -0.52
C ALA A 16 2.97 -6.58 -0.05
N LEU A 17 2.11 -5.58 -0.29
CA LEU A 17 0.70 -5.62 0.04
C LEU A 17 -0.12 -5.16 -1.16
N SER A 18 -1.12 -5.97 -1.54
CA SER A 18 -2.01 -5.69 -2.67
C SER A 18 -3.41 -5.34 -2.15
N PRO A 19 -3.70 -4.08 -1.78
CA PRO A 19 -5.01 -3.71 -1.24
C PRO A 19 -6.07 -3.47 -2.33
N GLY A 20 -5.70 -3.48 -3.62
CA GLY A 20 -6.56 -2.94 -4.68
C GLY A 20 -7.88 -3.66 -4.94
N LEU A 21 -8.06 -4.92 -4.51
CA LEU A 21 -9.26 -5.72 -4.83
C LEU A 21 -10.50 -5.28 -4.04
N ASP A 22 -10.33 -4.90 -2.78
CA ASP A 22 -11.42 -4.65 -1.82
C ASP A 22 -11.28 -3.32 -1.06
N LEU A 23 -10.22 -2.55 -1.32
CA LEU A 23 -10.03 -1.24 -0.71
C LEU A 23 -11.00 -0.21 -1.31
N ILE A 24 -11.83 0.38 -0.46
CA ILE A 24 -12.47 1.66 -0.76
C ILE A 24 -11.48 2.77 -0.40
N TYR A 25 -10.95 3.46 -1.40
CA TYR A 25 -9.81 4.37 -1.27
C TYR A 25 -10.12 5.59 -0.37
N SER A 26 -11.39 5.99 -0.32
CA SER A 26 -11.92 7.10 0.48
C SER A 26 -12.44 6.66 1.86
N SER A 27 -12.37 5.37 2.20
CA SER A 27 -12.87 4.82 3.46
C SER A 27 -11.82 4.92 4.56
N ASP A 28 -12.07 5.77 5.56
CA ASP A 28 -11.23 5.83 6.75
C ASP A 28 -11.12 4.47 7.48
N LYS A 29 -12.17 3.64 7.39
CA LYS A 29 -12.19 2.31 7.99
C LYS A 29 -11.16 1.40 7.33
N ASP A 30 -11.09 1.43 6.00
CA ASP A 30 -10.20 0.56 5.24
C ASP A 30 -8.76 1.07 5.32
N LEU A 31 -8.57 2.40 5.29
CA LEU A 31 -7.27 3.01 5.58
C LEU A 31 -6.75 2.64 6.98
N ARG A 32 -7.61 2.65 8.01
CA ARG A 32 -7.22 2.16 9.34
C ARG A 32 -6.91 0.66 9.36
N ALA A 33 -7.63 -0.16 8.60
CA ALA A 33 -7.32 -1.59 8.49
C ALA A 33 -5.96 -1.83 7.83
N LEU A 34 -5.67 -1.11 6.75
CA LEU A 34 -4.39 -1.10 6.05
C LEU A 34 -3.24 -0.70 6.99
N LYS A 35 -3.38 0.42 7.70
CA LYS A 35 -2.39 0.91 8.68
C LYS A 35 -2.12 -0.11 9.79
N ARG A 36 -3.16 -0.70 10.40
CA ARG A 36 -2.99 -1.74 11.44
C ARG A 36 -2.22 -2.97 10.94
N LYS A 37 -2.41 -3.38 9.69
CA LYS A 37 -1.65 -4.49 9.09
C LYS A 37 -0.17 -4.15 8.99
N LEU A 38 0.15 -2.90 8.60
CA LEU A 38 1.51 -2.41 8.50
C LEU A 38 2.17 -2.24 9.89
N ASP A 39 1.42 -1.77 10.89
CA ASP A 39 1.89 -1.69 12.28
C ASP A 39 2.29 -3.06 12.81
N GLN A 40 1.47 -4.08 12.56
CA GLN A 40 1.76 -5.45 12.97
C GLN A 40 3.11 -5.91 12.39
N LEU A 41 3.35 -5.66 11.10
CA LEU A 41 4.59 -6.07 10.44
C LEU A 41 5.80 -5.23 10.87
N SER A 42 5.57 -3.94 11.15
CA SER A 42 6.57 -3.04 11.73
C SER A 42 7.01 -3.55 13.11
N SER A 43 6.08 -4.03 13.93
CA SER A 43 6.39 -4.63 15.24
C SER A 43 7.20 -5.93 15.15
N PHE A 44 7.15 -6.61 13.99
CA PHE A 44 8.02 -7.75 13.68
C PHE A 44 9.38 -7.35 13.07
N GLY A 45 9.65 -6.04 12.94
CA GLY A 45 10.90 -5.47 12.45
C GLY A 45 10.97 -5.23 10.94
N CYS A 46 9.83 -5.19 10.23
CA CYS A 46 9.83 -4.85 8.81
C CYS A 46 10.11 -3.35 8.60
N GLU A 47 10.96 -3.03 7.63
CA GLU A 47 11.45 -1.66 7.40
C GLU A 47 11.21 -1.17 5.95
N TYR A 48 10.86 -2.08 5.02
CA TYR A 48 10.73 -1.79 3.59
C TYR A 48 9.42 -2.32 3.05
N TRP A 49 8.77 -1.54 2.17
CA TRP A 49 7.36 -1.74 1.83
C TRP A 49 7.12 -1.73 0.33
N ALA A 50 6.07 -2.40 -0.12
CA ALA A 50 5.52 -2.23 -1.45
C ALA A 50 3.99 -2.21 -1.40
N LEU A 51 3.36 -1.25 -2.09
CA LEU A 51 1.92 -1.24 -2.36
C LEU A 51 1.69 -1.62 -3.82
N LEU A 52 0.89 -2.65 -4.04
CA LEU A 52 0.66 -3.24 -5.33
C LEU A 52 -0.80 -3.07 -5.76
N PHE A 53 -0.99 -2.49 -6.94
CA PHE A 53 -2.30 -2.29 -7.55
C PHE A 53 -2.38 -2.96 -8.94
N ASP A 54 -1.55 -3.97 -9.19
CA ASP A 54 -1.60 -4.78 -10.41
C ASP A 54 -2.79 -5.76 -10.42
N ASP A 55 -3.17 -6.20 -11.61
CA ASP A 55 -4.19 -7.22 -11.87
C ASP A 55 -5.56 -6.97 -11.18
N ILE A 56 -5.98 -5.70 -11.13
CA ILE A 56 -7.31 -5.27 -10.67
C ILE A 56 -8.05 -4.53 -11.79
N GLU A 57 -9.39 -4.60 -11.76
CA GLU A 57 -10.24 -3.76 -12.61
C GLU A 57 -10.13 -2.29 -12.18
N SER A 58 -10.08 -1.39 -13.15
CA SER A 58 -9.91 0.05 -12.91
C SER A 58 -11.20 0.79 -12.53
N GLU A 59 -12.23 0.06 -12.09
CA GLU A 59 -13.50 0.64 -11.68
C GLU A 59 -13.53 0.97 -10.18
N MET A 60 -13.77 2.24 -9.88
CA MET A 60 -13.99 2.73 -8.52
C MET A 60 -15.48 2.64 -8.12
N CYS A 61 -15.73 2.40 -6.83
CA CYS A 61 -17.07 2.55 -6.26
C CYS A 61 -17.55 4.02 -6.31
N GLN A 62 -18.85 4.26 -6.12
CA GLN A 62 -19.40 5.62 -6.20
C GLN A 62 -18.76 6.58 -5.18
N GLN A 63 -18.53 6.10 -3.96
CA GLN A 63 -17.91 6.89 -2.89
C GLN A 63 -16.51 7.40 -3.29
N ASP A 64 -15.73 6.56 -3.97
CA ASP A 64 -14.40 6.94 -4.47
C ASP A 64 -14.48 7.84 -5.70
N LYS A 65 -15.46 7.61 -6.60
CA LYS A 65 -15.73 8.48 -7.76
C LYS A 65 -16.09 9.91 -7.33
N ASP A 66 -16.78 10.07 -6.20
CA ASP A 66 -17.14 11.39 -5.65
C ASP A 66 -15.93 12.12 -5.03
N ARG A 67 -14.87 11.38 -4.66
CA ARG A 67 -13.68 11.92 -3.97
C ARG A 67 -12.47 12.10 -4.88
N PHE A 68 -12.29 11.23 -5.87
CA PHE A 68 -11.08 11.16 -6.68
C PHE A 68 -11.37 11.36 -8.17
N LEU A 69 -10.58 12.25 -8.78
CA LEU A 69 -10.61 12.53 -10.22
C LEU A 69 -10.32 11.31 -11.13
N SER A 70 -9.58 10.31 -10.64
CA SER A 70 -9.21 9.11 -11.39
C SER A 70 -8.75 7.99 -10.47
N PHE A 71 -8.68 6.76 -10.99
CA PHE A 71 -8.16 5.62 -10.25
C PHE A 71 -6.69 5.83 -9.82
N ALA A 72 -5.88 6.41 -10.71
CA ALA A 72 -4.51 6.80 -10.39
C ALA A 72 -4.45 7.84 -9.26
N HIS A 73 -5.36 8.83 -9.24
CA HIS A 73 -5.42 9.81 -8.15
C HIS A 73 -5.76 9.15 -6.81
N ALA A 74 -6.69 8.19 -6.80
CA ALA A 74 -7.02 7.41 -5.60
C ALA A 74 -5.81 6.60 -5.09
N GLN A 75 -5.14 5.86 -5.97
CA GLN A 75 -3.96 5.05 -5.65
C GLN A 75 -2.79 5.89 -5.11
N VAL A 76 -2.49 7.01 -5.77
CA VAL A 76 -1.43 7.94 -5.32
C VAL A 76 -1.78 8.55 -3.97
N THR A 77 -3.04 8.92 -3.74
CA THR A 77 -3.48 9.49 -2.45
C THR A 77 -3.27 8.51 -1.31
N VAL A 78 -3.76 7.27 -1.46
CA VAL A 78 -3.58 6.23 -0.44
C VAL A 78 -2.10 5.89 -0.25
N THR A 79 -1.33 5.79 -1.34
CA THR A 79 0.11 5.47 -1.27
C THR A 79 0.89 6.54 -0.51
N ASN A 80 0.62 7.82 -0.77
CA ASN A 80 1.26 8.93 -0.06
C ASN A 80 0.85 8.97 1.41
N GLU A 81 -0.42 8.71 1.71
CA GLU A 81 -0.88 8.63 3.11
C GLU A 81 -0.17 7.51 3.88
N ILE A 82 0.04 6.35 3.25
CA ILE A 82 0.79 5.24 3.85
C ILE A 82 2.28 5.58 3.96
N TYR A 83 2.86 6.23 2.96
CA TYR A 83 4.25 6.69 3.01
C TYR A 83 4.50 7.62 4.20
N ASP A 84 3.63 8.61 4.40
CA ASP A 84 3.70 9.53 5.55
C ASP A 84 3.43 8.81 6.87
N TYR A 85 2.42 7.92 6.91
CA TYR A 85 2.07 7.15 8.11
C TYR A 85 3.23 6.28 8.61
N LEU A 86 3.98 5.67 7.68
CA LEU A 86 5.18 4.88 7.97
C LEU A 86 6.42 5.75 8.28
N ASN A 87 6.22 7.04 8.53
CA ASN A 87 7.27 8.02 8.78
C ASN A 87 8.30 8.09 7.65
N LYS A 88 7.82 8.12 6.41
CA LYS A 88 8.63 8.35 5.19
C LYS A 88 9.77 7.34 5.05
N PRO A 89 9.46 6.04 4.91
CA PRO A 89 10.46 4.98 4.89
C PRO A 89 11.45 5.18 3.74
N ASN A 90 12.67 4.67 3.93
CA ASN A 90 13.73 4.74 2.90
C ASN A 90 13.34 4.03 1.59
N ILE A 91 12.48 3.02 1.65
CA ILE A 91 11.95 2.31 0.49
C ILE A 91 10.46 2.07 0.66
N LEU A 92 9.67 2.63 -0.25
CA LEU A 92 8.31 2.22 -0.55
C LEU A 92 8.20 2.06 -2.07
N LEU A 93 7.92 0.84 -2.52
CA LEU A 93 7.71 0.53 -3.94
C LEU A 93 6.22 0.65 -4.26
N PHE A 94 5.90 1.09 -5.47
CA PHE A 94 4.54 1.18 -5.98
C PHE A 94 4.44 0.40 -7.28
N CYS A 95 3.52 -0.56 -7.35
CA CYS A 95 3.20 -1.26 -8.59
C CYS A 95 1.87 -0.71 -9.13
N PRO A 96 1.88 -0.01 -10.28
CA PRO A 96 0.67 0.58 -10.85
C PRO A 96 -0.25 -0.50 -11.45
N THR A 97 -1.54 -0.18 -11.54
CA THR A 97 -2.43 -0.90 -12.46
C THR A 97 -2.01 -0.65 -13.91
N ARG A 98 -2.15 -1.65 -14.79
CA ARG A 98 -1.93 -1.47 -16.22
C ARG A 98 -3.03 -0.57 -16.81
N ASN A 99 -2.66 0.64 -17.21
CA ASN A 99 -3.50 1.45 -18.10
C ASN A 99 -3.28 0.94 -19.54
N LEU A 100 -4.20 0.11 -20.04
CA LEU A 100 -4.38 -0.02 -21.48
C LEU A 100 -5.14 1.23 -21.93
N SER A 101 -4.39 2.24 -22.38
CA SER A 101 -4.95 3.39 -23.11
C SER A 101 -5.59 2.94 -24.41
#